data_AF-A0A2N2ZNE5-F1
#
_entry.id   AF-A0A2N2ZNE5-F1
#
_cell.length_a   1.000
_cell.length_b   1.000
_cell.length_c   1.000
_cell.angle_alpha   90.00
_cell.angle_beta   90.00
_cell.angle_gamma   90.00
#
_symmetry.space_group_name_H-M   'P 1'
#
loop_
_entity.id
_entity.type
_entity.pdbx_description
1 polymer ?
#
loop_
_entity_poly.entity_id
_entity_poly.type
_entity_poly.pdbx_seq_one_letter_code
_entity_poly.pdbx_strand_id
1 'polypeptide(L)' 'MKLQTFLKLFLILIINIYASTIYSQSAGINNTGVVPNPSALLDIDAAPNNNKGLLIPRIPLTATANNAPIGGGIANSLLV' A
#
# COMPACT_ATOMS: atom_id res chain seq x y z
N MET A 1 -21.00 -43.92 6.07
CA MET A 1 -21.40 -42.58 5.53
C MET A 1 -21.27 -41.42 6.52
N LYS A 2 -21.47 -41.58 7.84
CA LYS A 2 -21.55 -40.45 8.80
C LYS A 2 -20.23 -39.71 9.09
N LEU A 3 -19.09 -40.42 9.17
CA LEU A 3 -17.80 -39.81 9.54
C LEU A 3 -17.22 -38.88 8.45
N GLN A 4 -17.32 -39.29 7.18
CA GLN A 4 -16.87 -38.49 6.05
C GLN A 4 -17.69 -37.20 5.89
N THR A 5 -19.00 -37.26 6.14
CA THR A 5 -19.86 -36.08 6.15
C THR A 5 -19.51 -35.14 7.30
N PHE A 6 -19.21 -35.68 8.49
CA PHE A 6 -18.79 -34.88 9.65
C PHE A 6 -17.46 -34.16 9.41
N LEU A 7 -16.46 -34.84 8.83
CA LEU A 7 -15.16 -34.25 8.48
C LEU A 7 -15.31 -33.09 7.48
N LYS A 8 -16.20 -33.21 6.49
CA LYS A 8 -16.48 -32.13 5.53
C LYS A 8 -17.12 -30.92 6.19
N LEU A 9 -18.09 -31.13 7.08
CA LEU A 9 -18.73 -30.07 7.86
C LEU A 9 -17.72 -29.33 8.75
N PHE A 10 -16.82 -30.08 9.40
CA PHE A 10 -15.77 -29.52 10.22
C PHE A 10 -14.77 -28.68 9.38
N LEU A 11 -14.40 -29.16 8.20
CA LEU A 11 -13.55 -28.41 7.28
C LEU A 11 -14.21 -27.10 6.82
N ILE A 12 -15.50 -27.13 6.47
CA ILE A 12 -16.25 -25.94 6.07
C ILE A 12 -16.30 -24.92 7.21
N LEU A 13 -16.52 -25.38 8.45
CA LEU A 13 -16.53 -24.50 9.62
C LEU A 13 -15.18 -23.79 9.80
N ILE A 14 -14.07 -24.53 9.70
CA ILE A 14 -12.72 -23.97 9.80
C ILE A 14 -12.50 -22.91 8.72
N ILE A 15 -12.85 -23.20 7.47
CA ILE A 15 -12.69 -22.25 6.35
C ILE A 15 -13.47 -20.95 6.60
N ASN A 16 -14.70 -21.04 7.12
CA ASN A 16 -15.52 -19.85 7.41
C ASN A 16 -14.92 -18.99 8.55
N ILE A 17 -14.31 -19.61 9.55
CA ILE A 17 -13.63 -18.89 10.65
C ILE A 17 -12.39 -18.16 10.13
N TYR A 18 -11.63 -18.76 9.21
CA TYR A 18 -10.47 -18.08 8.61
C TYR A 18 -10.89 -16.97 7.65
N ALA A 19 -11.95 -17.17 6.87
CA ALA A 19 -12.42 -16.19 5.90
C ALA A 19 -12.90 -14.87 6.53
N SER A 20 -13.42 -14.89 7.77
CA SER A 20 -13.86 -13.68 8.49
C SER A 20 -12.70 -12.77 8.94
N THR A 21 -11.47 -13.26 8.84
CA THR A 21 -10.24 -12.51 9.20
C THR A 21 -9.53 -11.90 8.00
N ILE A 22 -10.00 -12.18 6.78
CA ILE A 22 -9.39 -11.66 5.54
C ILE A 22 -10.09 -10.35 5.18
N TYR A 23 -9.43 -9.22 5.49
CA TYR A 23 -9.85 -7.91 5.02
C TYR A 23 -9.10 -7.55 3.73
N SER A 24 -9.75 -6.80 2.84
CA SER A 24 -9.04 -6.14 1.74
C SER A 24 -8.07 -5.14 2.34
N GLN A 25 -6.78 -5.33 2.09
CA GLN A 25 -5.72 -4.43 2.56
C GLN A 25 -5.39 -3.45 1.44
N SER A 26 -5.04 -2.20 1.77
CA SER A 26 -4.42 -1.29 0.80
C SER A 26 -3.15 -1.93 0.21
N ALA A 27 -2.74 -1.47 -0.97
CA ALA A 27 -1.50 -1.96 -1.58
C ALA A 27 -0.29 -1.34 -0.86
N GLY A 28 0.50 -2.18 -0.20
CA GLY A 28 1.81 -1.80 0.31
C GLY A 28 2.94 -2.35 -0.55
N ILE A 29 3.97 -1.54 -0.74
CA ILE A 29 5.22 -1.92 -1.40
C ILE A 29 6.33 -1.79 -0.36
N ASN A 30 6.75 -2.92 0.21
CA ASN A 30 7.87 -2.98 1.15
C ASN A 30 8.65 -4.29 1.00
N ASN A 31 9.84 -4.33 1.60
CA ASN A 31 10.72 -5.52 1.57
C ASN A 31 10.63 -6.38 2.83
N THR A 32 9.81 -5.99 3.81
CA THR A 32 9.80 -6.55 5.17
C THR A 32 8.53 -7.35 5.48
N GLY A 33 7.52 -7.30 4.61
CA GLY A 33 6.21 -7.91 4.85
C GLY A 33 5.37 -7.15 5.88
N VAL A 34 5.74 -5.91 6.20
CA VAL A 34 4.99 -5.06 7.12
C VAL A 34 3.61 -4.78 6.53
N VAL A 35 2.58 -4.85 7.39
CA VAL A 35 1.20 -4.57 7.00
C VAL A 35 1.09 -3.10 6.58
N PRO A 36 0.49 -2.81 5.41
CA PRO A 36 0.32 -1.43 4.95
C PRO A 36 -0.49 -0.60 5.95
N ASN A 37 -0.19 0.69 6.07
CA ASN A 37 -0.94 1.60 6.92
C ASN A 37 -2.43 1.60 6.50
N PRO A 38 -3.38 1.31 7.40
CA PRO A 38 -4.81 1.23 7.08
C PRO A 38 -5.42 2.52 6.51
N SER A 39 -4.80 3.67 6.75
CA SER A 39 -5.24 4.97 6.25
C SER A 39 -4.55 5.40 4.95
N ALA A 40 -3.56 4.62 4.47
CA ALA A 40 -2.88 4.91 3.21
C ALA A 40 -3.53 4.15 2.05
N LEU A 41 -3.73 4.82 0.91
CA LEU A 41 -4.17 4.15 -0.33
C LEU A 41 -3.00 3.45 -1.04
N LEU A 42 -1.81 4.04 -0.95
CA LEU A 42 -0.54 3.50 -1.42
C LEU A 42 0.49 3.71 -0.30
N ASP A 43 0.97 2.61 0.28
CA ASP A 43 2.01 2.62 1.30
C ASP A 43 3.33 2.12 0.70
N ILE A 44 4.39 2.91 0.79
CA ILE A 44 5.71 2.54 0.25
C ILE A 44 6.72 2.71 1.37
N ASP A 45 7.28 1.60 1.84
CA ASP A 45 8.31 1.59 2.87
C ASP A 45 9.59 0.94 2.33
N ALA A 46 10.64 1.75 2.23
CA ALA A 46 11.97 1.33 1.81
C ALA A 46 12.91 1.07 3.01
N ALA A 47 12.45 1.21 4.26
CA ALA A 47 13.28 1.02 5.43
C ALA A 47 13.81 -0.42 5.55
N PRO A 48 15.01 -0.61 6.14
CA PRO A 48 15.93 0.42 6.61
C PRO A 48 16.78 1.05 5.48
N ASN A 49 16.73 0.48 4.28
CA ASN A 49 17.56 0.87 3.15
C ASN A 49 16.78 1.80 2.20
N ASN A 50 16.78 3.10 2.49
CA ASN A 50 16.00 4.15 1.81
C ASN A 50 16.46 4.47 0.36
N ASN A 51 17.01 3.49 -0.37
CA ASN A 51 17.49 3.63 -1.74
C ASN A 51 16.41 3.34 -2.79
N LYS A 52 15.16 3.16 -2.36
CA LYS A 52 14.00 2.88 -3.22
C LYS A 52 12.90 3.90 -2.93
N GLY A 53 12.01 4.11 -3.89
CA GLY A 53 10.87 5.02 -3.78
C GLY A 53 10.01 4.97 -5.04
N LEU A 54 9.01 5.85 -5.11
CA LEU A 54 8.14 5.97 -6.27
C LEU A 54 8.77 6.91 -7.31
N LEU A 55 9.13 6.38 -8.48
CA LEU A 55 9.55 7.21 -9.60
C LEU A 55 8.32 7.78 -10.29
N ILE A 56 8.10 9.08 -10.13
CA ILE A 56 7.04 9.81 -10.84
C ILE A 56 7.67 10.63 -11.97
N PRO A 57 7.14 10.58 -13.20
CA PRO A 57 7.61 11.43 -14.29
C PRO A 57 7.63 12.90 -13.87
N ARG A 58 8.82 13.51 -13.90
CA ARG A 58 8.98 14.92 -13.59
C ARG A 58 8.71 15.73 -14.84
N ILE A 59 7.85 16.73 -14.72
CA ILE A 59 7.79 17.81 -15.69
C ILE A 59 9.10 18.60 -15.54
N PRO A 60 9.90 18.78 -16.60
CA PRO A 60 11.10 19.60 -16.53
C PRO A 60 10.75 21.00 -16.03
N LEU A 61 11.44 21.46 -14.98
CA LEU A 61 11.29 22.83 -14.52
C LEU A 61 11.94 23.75 -15.55
N THR A 62 11.15 24.67 -16.10
CA THR A 62 11.65 25.72 -16.99
C THR A 62 12.29 26.88 -16.23
N ALA A 63 12.02 26.99 -14.92
CA ALA A 63 12.65 27.92 -13.99
C ALA A 63 12.54 27.40 -12.54
N THR A 64 13.55 27.66 -11.71
CA THR A 64 13.56 27.34 -10.26
C THR A 64 13.41 28.58 -9.37
N ALA A 65 13.47 29.77 -9.98
CA ALA A 65 13.33 31.07 -9.31
C ALA A 65 12.00 31.78 -9.65
N ASN A 66 11.15 31.16 -10.47
CA ASN A 66 9.83 31.69 -10.83
C ASN A 66 8.76 30.68 -10.45
N ASN A 67 7.79 31.14 -9.67
CA ASN A 67 6.70 30.31 -9.19
C ASN A 67 5.52 30.20 -10.15
N ALA A 68 5.44 31.08 -11.14
CA ALA A 68 4.36 31.01 -12.11
C ALA A 68 4.56 29.78 -13.04
N PRO A 69 3.50 29.04 -13.37
CA PRO A 69 2.08 29.29 -13.05
C PRO A 69 1.58 28.57 -11.77
N ILE A 70 2.45 27.84 -11.05
CA ILE A 70 2.10 27.11 -9.83
C ILE A 70 1.93 28.14 -8.69
N GLY A 71 0.77 28.78 -8.53
CA GLY A 71 0.54 29.70 -7.40
C GLY A 71 0.79 29.00 -6.05
N GLY A 72 1.62 29.58 -5.17
CA GLY A 72 1.88 29.00 -3.83
C GLY A 72 3.26 29.24 -3.18
N GLY A 73 4.20 29.91 -3.85
CA GLY A 73 5.61 30.03 -3.38
C GLY A 73 6.50 28.89 -3.88
N ILE A 74 7.82 29.11 -3.87
CA ILE A 74 8.84 28.18 -4.44
C ILE A 74 8.84 26.88 -3.65
N ALA A 75 8.16 25.87 -4.19
CA ALA A 75 8.14 24.55 -3.60
C ALA A 75 9.47 23.84 -3.87
N ASN A 76 10.11 23.34 -2.81
CA ASN A 76 11.34 22.55 -2.93
C ASN A 76 11.08 21.16 -3.58
N SER A 77 9.80 20.76 -3.72
CA SER A 77 9.31 19.56 -4.41
C SER A 77 7.82 19.72 -4.74
N LEU A 78 7.35 19.18 -5.87
CA LEU A 78 5.94 19.21 -6.32
C LEU A 78 5.10 18.01 -5.82
N LEU A 79 5.60 17.28 -4.85
CA LEU A 79 4.87 16.23 -4.14
C LEU A 79 4.84 16.66 -2.67
N VAL A 80 3.68 17.17 -2.23
CA VAL A 80 3.28 17.17 -0.82
C VAL A 80 2.73 15.79 -0.50
#